data_AF-A0A7X1B053-F1
#
_entry.id   AF-A0A7X1B053-F1
#
_cell.length_a   1.000
_cell.length_b   1.000
_cell.length_c   1.000
_cell.angle_alpha   90.00
_cell.angle_beta   90.00
_cell.angle_gamma   90.00
#
_symmetry.space_group_name_H-M   'P 1'
#
loop_
_entity.id
_entity.type
_entity.pdbx_description
1 polymer ?
#
loop_
_entity_poly.entity_id
_entity_poly.type
_entity_poly.pdbx_seq_one_letter_code
_entity_poly.pdbx_strand_id
1 'polypeptide(L)'
;MSENGHTDASVLGGGAQMSNGGSKKPGFQWGKFFKGLYRFLRLCPWTFLLIASAVLVEYLPDRMQGMTLNYTMIVAALVVFVVEILKGADIRLGRFVLDLFIAIVGVIAATALITYSITKTGESPMFYQWIVAAVIVLDAMISTTIAFSTALRNMAVAHDM
;
A
#
# COMPACT_ATOMS: atom_id res chain seq x y z
N MET A 1 -46.33 -44.24 53.83
CA MET A 1 -46.00 -45.35 52.92
C MET A 1 -44.85 -44.86 52.05
N SER A 2 -43.57 -44.95 52.44
CA SER A 2 -42.72 -46.10 52.78
C SER A 2 -42.63 -47.14 51.66
N GLU A 3 -41.50 -47.14 50.96
CA GLU A 3 -40.63 -48.27 50.51
C GLU A 3 -39.76 -47.75 49.35
N ASN A 4 -38.47 -47.40 49.53
CA ASN A 4 -37.27 -48.24 49.68
C ASN A 4 -36.99 -49.18 48.50
N GLY A 5 -35.80 -49.06 47.91
CA GLY A 5 -35.27 -50.01 46.93
C GLY A 5 -33.95 -49.59 46.30
N HIS A 6 -32.87 -49.57 47.10
CA HIS A 6 -31.47 -49.53 46.64
C HIS A 6 -31.15 -50.66 45.64
N THR A 7 -30.26 -50.41 44.69
CA THR A 7 -29.17 -51.36 44.40
C THR A 7 -28.00 -50.68 43.68
N ASP A 8 -26.84 -50.78 44.31
CA ASP A 8 -25.53 -50.35 43.83
C ASP A 8 -25.03 -51.24 42.69
N ALA A 9 -24.27 -50.64 41.77
CA ALA A 9 -23.27 -51.36 40.99
C ALA A 9 -22.10 -50.43 40.65
N SER A 10 -21.16 -50.34 41.58
CA SER A 10 -19.79 -49.90 41.32
C SER A 10 -19.06 -50.97 40.51
N VAL A 11 -18.69 -50.68 39.25
CA VAL A 11 -17.63 -51.41 38.54
C VAL A 11 -16.77 -50.44 37.73
N LEU A 12 -15.65 -50.07 38.34
CA LEU A 12 -14.31 -49.99 37.76
C LEU A 12 -14.22 -49.86 36.22
N GLY A 13 -13.91 -48.65 35.78
CA GLY A 13 -13.48 -48.37 34.41
C GLY A 13 -12.48 -47.23 34.39
N GLY A 14 -11.28 -47.50 34.91
CA GLY A 14 -10.12 -46.62 34.78
C GLY A 14 -9.71 -46.50 33.31
N GLY A 15 -10.31 -45.53 32.60
CA GLY A 15 -9.90 -45.12 31.27
C GLY A 15 -9.04 -43.86 31.37
N ALA A 16 -7.73 -44.03 31.24
CA ALA A 16 -6.75 -42.97 31.22
C ALA A 16 -7.17 -41.82 30.29
N GLN A 17 -7.37 -40.62 30.84
CA GLN A 17 -7.35 -39.38 30.06
C GLN A 17 -5.96 -39.23 29.45
N MET A 18 -5.78 -39.69 28.21
CA MET A 18 -4.63 -39.31 27.39
C MET A 18 -4.76 -37.82 27.11
N SER A 19 -4.08 -37.02 27.93
CA SER A 19 -3.70 -35.64 27.65
C SER A 19 -3.00 -35.60 26.29
N ASN A 20 -3.74 -35.26 25.25
CA ASN A 20 -3.20 -35.05 23.91
C ASN A 20 -2.45 -33.70 23.91
N GLY A 21 -1.24 -33.73 24.47
CA GLY A 21 -0.25 -32.67 24.44
C GLY A 21 0.31 -32.50 23.03
N GLY A 22 -0.54 -32.05 22.11
CA GLY A 22 -0.12 -31.60 20.79
C GLY A 22 0.72 -30.34 20.95
N SER A 23 2.04 -30.52 21.04
CA SER A 23 2.99 -29.43 20.92
C SER A 23 2.74 -28.72 19.58
N LYS A 24 2.11 -27.54 19.65
CA LYS A 24 1.93 -26.66 18.50
C LYS A 24 3.34 -26.25 18.05
N LYS A 25 3.86 -26.92 17.03
CA LYS A 25 5.09 -26.50 16.34
C LYS A 25 4.93 -25.01 16.00
N PRO A 26 5.95 -24.16 16.22
CA PRO A 26 5.90 -22.76 15.85
C PRO A 26 5.98 -22.66 14.32
N GLY A 27 4.88 -22.98 13.64
CA GLY A 27 4.74 -22.75 12.21
C GLY A 27 4.75 -21.26 11.97
N PHE A 28 5.82 -20.76 11.36
CA PHE A 28 5.95 -19.36 10.96
C PHE A 28 4.70 -18.95 10.17
N GLN A 29 3.91 -18.05 10.75
CA GLN A 29 2.58 -17.71 10.27
C GLN A 29 2.64 -16.73 9.11
N TRP A 30 3.07 -17.24 7.94
CA TRP A 30 3.12 -16.51 6.67
C TRP A 30 1.85 -15.69 6.39
N GLY A 31 0.67 -16.23 6.70
CA GLY A 31 -0.60 -15.52 6.50
C GLY A 31 -0.76 -14.25 7.35
N LYS A 32 -0.21 -14.21 8.57
CA LYS A 32 -0.22 -12.99 9.40
C LYS A 32 0.79 -11.97 8.89
N PHE A 33 1.95 -12.43 8.41
CA PHE A 33 2.96 -11.59 7.80
C PHE A 33 2.42 -10.91 6.52
N PHE A 34 1.86 -11.66 5.58
CA PHE A 34 1.27 -11.08 4.35
C PHE A 34 0.10 -10.16 4.63
N LYS A 35 -0.74 -10.45 5.64
CA LYS A 35 -1.83 -9.57 6.05
C LYS A 35 -1.32 -8.27 6.68
N GLY A 36 -0.23 -8.34 7.45
CA GLY A 36 0.47 -7.16 7.99
C GLY A 36 1.15 -6.35 6.91
N LEU A 37 1.85 -7.00 5.99
CA LEU A 37 2.49 -6.39 4.83
C LEU A 37 1.45 -5.69 3.95
N TYR A 38 0.34 -6.35 3.60
CA TYR A 38 -0.74 -5.74 2.82
C TYR A 38 -1.33 -4.48 3.51
N ARG A 39 -1.47 -4.48 4.84
CA ARG A 39 -1.87 -3.27 5.58
C ARG A 39 -0.84 -2.16 5.48
N PHE A 40 0.45 -2.48 5.59
CA PHE A 40 1.55 -1.52 5.45
C PHE A 40 1.66 -0.96 4.02
N LEU A 41 1.62 -1.83 3.01
CA LEU A 41 1.62 -1.45 1.58
C LEU A 41 0.41 -0.56 1.25
N ARG A 42 -0.72 -0.73 1.94
CA ARG A 42 -1.87 0.18 1.83
C ARG A 42 -1.68 1.50 2.55
N LEU A 43 -0.86 1.58 3.61
CA LEU A 43 -0.63 2.82 4.38
C LEU A 43 0.42 3.73 3.75
N CYS A 44 1.44 3.16 3.12
CA CYS A 44 2.52 3.94 2.57
C CYS A 44 2.11 4.62 1.25
N PRO A 45 2.33 5.92 1.08
CA PRO A 45 2.20 6.61 -0.20
C PRO A 45 3.39 6.24 -1.09
N TRP A 46 3.13 5.47 -2.13
CA TRP A 46 4.17 4.98 -3.05
C TRP A 46 4.68 6.08 -3.97
N THR A 47 3.98 7.21 -4.06
CA THR A 47 4.46 8.43 -4.72
C THR A 47 5.83 8.88 -4.16
N PHE A 48 6.11 8.64 -2.86
CA PHE A 48 7.44 8.91 -2.30
C PHE A 48 8.54 8.04 -2.91
N LEU A 49 8.23 6.80 -3.30
CA LEU A 49 9.19 5.95 -4.00
C LEU A 49 9.48 6.52 -5.38
N LEU A 50 8.49 7.06 -6.09
CA LEU A 50 8.72 7.72 -7.38
C LEU A 50 9.66 8.92 -7.22
N ILE A 51 9.38 9.79 -6.25
CA ILE A 51 10.22 10.98 -5.98
C ILE A 51 11.63 10.56 -5.57
N ALA A 52 11.75 9.64 -4.60
CA ALA A 52 13.05 9.14 -4.16
C ALA A 52 13.83 8.47 -5.29
N SER A 53 13.14 7.76 -6.18
CA SER A 53 13.73 7.09 -7.34
C SER A 53 14.27 8.09 -8.37
N ALA A 54 13.54 9.19 -8.61
CA ALA A 54 13.96 10.26 -9.51
C ALA A 54 15.15 11.04 -8.93
N VAL A 55 15.12 11.33 -7.62
CA VAL A 55 16.26 11.91 -6.89
C VAL A 55 17.47 11.00 -6.96
N LEU A 56 17.31 9.70 -6.67
CA LEU A 56 18.41 8.75 -6.68
C LEU A 56 19.11 8.71 -8.04
N VAL A 57 18.35 8.69 -9.13
CA VAL A 57 18.91 8.69 -10.49
C VAL A 57 19.66 9.99 -10.79
N GLU A 58 19.15 11.15 -10.37
CA GLU A 58 19.83 12.43 -10.54
C GLU A 58 21.20 12.48 -9.85
N TYR A 59 21.35 11.81 -8.70
CA TYR A 59 22.61 11.78 -7.95
C TYR A 59 23.52 10.60 -8.29
N LEU A 60 23.09 9.68 -9.15
CA LEU A 60 23.95 8.58 -9.59
C LEU A 60 24.96 9.09 -10.62
N PRO A 61 26.24 8.66 -10.57
CA PRO A 61 27.21 9.05 -11.57
C PRO A 61 26.84 8.49 -12.95
N ASP A 62 27.07 9.26 -14.02
CA ASP A 62 26.63 8.98 -15.40
C ASP A 62 26.96 7.56 -15.89
N ARG A 63 28.08 7.00 -15.43
CA ARG A 63 28.50 5.62 -15.74
C ARG A 63 27.48 4.56 -15.32
N MET A 64 26.63 4.86 -14.33
CA MET A 64 25.57 3.97 -13.83
C MET A 64 24.20 4.29 -14.45
N GLN A 65 24.04 5.45 -15.08
CA GLN A 65 22.82 5.89 -15.76
C GLN A 65 22.69 5.28 -17.17
N GLY A 66 22.93 3.97 -17.27
CA GLY A 66 22.83 3.23 -18.53
C GLY A 66 21.39 2.93 -18.94
N MET A 67 21.20 2.47 -20.18
CA MET A 67 19.90 2.06 -20.74
C MET A 67 19.11 1.12 -19.80
N THR A 68 19.78 0.12 -19.22
CA THR A 68 19.15 -0.87 -18.36
C THR A 68 18.52 -0.26 -17.11
N LEU A 69 19.20 0.71 -16.48
CA LEU A 69 18.67 1.42 -15.32
C LEU A 69 17.43 2.19 -15.73
N ASN A 70 17.50 2.99 -16.80
CA ASN A 70 16.39 3.81 -17.26
C ASN A 70 15.12 2.98 -17.56
N TYR A 71 15.23 1.86 -18.28
CA TYR A 71 14.08 0.99 -18.53
C TYR A 71 13.53 0.34 -17.26
N THR A 72 14.40 -0.09 -16.35
CA THR A 72 14.00 -0.69 -15.08
C THR A 72 13.20 0.31 -14.23
N MET A 73 13.64 1.56 -14.20
CA MET A 73 13.00 2.62 -13.44
C MET A 73 11.66 3.05 -14.05
N ILE A 74 11.54 3.04 -15.39
CA ILE A 74 10.25 3.21 -16.08
C ILE A 74 9.27 2.11 -15.67
N VAL A 75 9.68 0.84 -15.74
CA VAL A 75 8.82 -0.29 -15.36
C VAL A 75 8.42 -0.19 -13.89
N ALA A 76 9.36 0.13 -13.00
CA ALA A 76 9.08 0.35 -11.58
C ALA A 76 8.06 1.47 -11.36
N ALA A 77 8.18 2.58 -12.10
CA ALA A 77 7.26 3.70 -12.00
C ALA A 77 5.83 3.32 -12.44
N LEU A 78 5.70 2.58 -13.54
CA LEU A 78 4.41 2.09 -14.02
C LEU A 78 3.78 1.08 -13.05
N VAL A 79 4.59 0.22 -12.42
CA VAL A 79 4.10 -0.70 -11.39
C VAL A 79 3.58 0.08 -10.18
N VAL A 80 4.31 1.09 -9.72
CA VAL A 80 3.87 1.96 -8.61
C VAL A 80 2.57 2.67 -8.97
N PHE A 81 2.45 3.18 -10.19
CA PHE A 81 1.22 3.81 -10.68
C PHE A 81 0.01 2.87 -10.61
N VAL A 82 0.16 1.63 -11.10
CA VAL A 82 -0.90 0.63 -11.04
C VAL A 82 -1.26 0.33 -9.58
N VAL A 83 -0.27 0.20 -8.69
CA VAL A 83 -0.50 -0.04 -7.27
C VAL A 83 -1.29 1.11 -6.63
N GLU A 84 -0.98 2.37 -6.96
CA GLU A 84 -1.72 3.52 -6.44
C GLU A 84 -3.17 3.57 -6.94
N ILE A 85 -3.40 3.32 -8.24
CA ILE A 85 -4.76 3.24 -8.78
C ILE A 85 -5.59 2.19 -8.02
N LEU A 86 -5.00 1.02 -7.72
CA LEU A 86 -5.67 -0.04 -6.97
C LEU A 86 -5.93 0.34 -5.51
N LYS A 87 -5.11 1.21 -4.91
CA LYS A 87 -5.29 1.70 -3.53
C LYS A 87 -6.40 2.74 -3.40
N GLY A 88 -6.67 3.51 -4.47
CA GLY A 88 -7.70 4.57 -4.52
C GLY A 88 -9.15 4.09 -4.30
N ALA A 89 -9.39 2.78 -4.25
CA ALA A 89 -10.74 2.23 -4.08
C ALA A 89 -11.33 2.32 -2.66
N ASP A 90 -10.56 2.68 -1.62
CA ASP A 90 -11.06 2.78 -0.23
C ASP A 90 -11.09 4.23 0.27
N ILE A 91 -12.28 4.83 0.27
CA ILE A 91 -12.48 6.27 0.41
C ILE A 91 -12.83 6.64 1.85
N ARG A 92 -11.85 6.55 2.75
CA ARG A 92 -11.95 7.18 4.07
C ARG A 92 -11.51 8.64 3.98
N LEU A 93 -12.30 9.58 4.52
CA LEU A 93 -12.05 11.03 4.44
C LEU A 93 -10.64 11.44 4.92
N GLY A 94 -10.16 10.86 6.03
CA GLY A 94 -8.81 11.17 6.53
C GLY A 94 -7.69 10.69 5.60
N ARG A 95 -7.88 9.55 4.93
CA ARG A 95 -6.93 9.04 3.94
C ARG A 95 -6.97 9.88 2.66
N PHE A 96 -8.14 10.34 2.26
CA PHE A 96 -8.34 11.25 1.15
C PHE A 96 -7.55 12.56 1.29
N VAL A 97 -7.61 13.23 2.46
CA VAL A 97 -6.92 14.53 2.63
C VAL A 97 -5.41 14.33 2.60
N LEU A 98 -4.93 13.25 3.21
CA LEU A 98 -3.52 12.88 3.18
C LEU A 98 -3.06 12.57 1.76
N ASP A 99 -3.86 11.82 0.99
CA ASP A 99 -3.56 11.46 -0.40
C ASP A 99 -3.48 12.71 -1.29
N LEU A 100 -4.45 13.62 -1.16
CA LEU A 100 -4.44 14.90 -1.89
C LEU A 100 -3.24 15.77 -1.52
N PHE A 101 -2.89 15.85 -0.23
CA PHE A 101 -1.71 16.58 0.22
C PHE A 101 -0.42 16.02 -0.38
N ILE A 102 -0.27 14.70 -0.38
CA ILE A 102 0.90 14.02 -0.93
C ILE A 102 0.97 14.17 -2.45
N ALA A 103 -0.18 14.11 -3.14
CA ALA A 103 -0.26 14.36 -4.57
C ALA A 103 0.26 15.77 -4.92
N ILE A 104 -0.16 16.80 -4.17
CA ILE A 104 0.33 18.18 -4.35
C ILE A 104 1.83 18.26 -4.12
N VAL A 105 2.32 17.71 -3.00
CA VAL A 105 3.76 17.68 -2.68
C VAL A 105 4.55 16.95 -3.77
N GLY A 106 4.01 15.85 -4.30
CA GLY A 106 4.63 15.06 -5.37
C GLY A 106 4.75 15.85 -6.67
N VAL A 107 3.68 16.55 -7.07
CA VAL A 107 3.72 17.41 -8.27
C VAL A 107 4.76 18.53 -8.09
N ILE A 108 4.78 19.20 -6.93
CA ILE A 108 5.79 20.23 -6.62
C ILE A 108 7.21 19.66 -6.72
N ALA A 109 7.45 18.49 -6.12
CA ALA A 109 8.75 17.84 -6.15
C ALA A 109 9.17 17.45 -7.58
N ALA A 110 8.26 16.87 -8.37
CA ALA A 110 8.52 16.50 -9.76
C ALA A 110 8.85 17.73 -10.61
N THR A 111 8.07 18.80 -10.48
CA THR A 111 8.33 20.07 -11.18
C THR A 111 9.66 20.68 -10.75
N ALA A 112 9.97 20.68 -9.47
CA ALA A 112 11.23 21.19 -8.95
C ALA A 112 12.42 20.38 -9.49
N LEU A 113 12.30 19.05 -9.58
CA LEU A 113 13.37 18.18 -10.08
C LEU A 113 13.63 18.41 -11.58
N ILE A 114 12.58 18.45 -12.40
CA ILE A 114 12.72 18.79 -13.83
C ILE A 114 13.31 20.19 -14.03
N THR A 115 12.85 21.16 -13.24
CA THR A 115 13.38 22.53 -13.29
C THR A 115 14.85 22.56 -12.88
N TYR A 116 15.22 21.81 -11.85
CA TYR A 116 16.60 21.69 -11.39
C TYR A 116 17.50 21.13 -12.49
N SER A 117 17.14 20.01 -13.12
CA SER A 117 17.96 19.45 -14.22
C SER A 117 18.12 20.46 -15.36
N ILE A 118 17.03 21.08 -15.83
CA ILE A 118 17.11 22.07 -16.92
C ILE A 118 17.98 23.29 -16.56
N THR A 119 17.86 23.81 -15.34
CA THR A 119 18.47 25.10 -14.96
C THR A 119 19.84 24.99 -14.31
N LYS A 120 20.17 23.86 -13.68
CA LYS A 120 21.41 23.68 -12.92
C LYS A 120 22.41 22.75 -13.58
N THR A 121 21.97 21.62 -14.14
CA THR A 121 22.89 20.74 -14.88
C THR A 121 23.09 21.25 -16.31
N GLY A 122 22.12 22.01 -16.85
CA GLY A 122 22.13 22.48 -18.23
C GLY A 122 21.85 21.36 -19.23
N GLU A 123 21.52 20.18 -18.73
CA GLU A 123 21.18 19.00 -19.53
C GLU A 123 19.67 18.86 -19.64
N SER A 124 19.21 18.34 -20.77
CA SER A 124 17.81 17.96 -20.90
C SER A 124 17.52 16.80 -19.94
N PRO A 125 16.40 16.82 -19.19
CA PRO A 125 16.00 15.68 -18.38
C PRO A 125 15.90 14.43 -19.24
N MET A 126 16.36 13.31 -18.69
CA MET A 126 16.32 12.03 -19.36
C MET A 126 14.87 11.58 -19.59
N PHE A 127 14.65 10.75 -20.61
CA PHE A 127 13.31 10.22 -20.91
C PHE A 127 12.64 9.57 -19.69
N TYR A 128 13.39 8.85 -18.86
CA TYR A 128 12.88 8.28 -17.62
C TYR A 128 12.33 9.35 -16.65
N GLN A 129 13.00 10.49 -16.49
CA GLN A 129 12.54 11.56 -15.59
C GLN A 129 11.24 12.21 -16.07
N TRP A 130 11.03 12.26 -17.38
CA TRP A 130 9.77 12.68 -17.96
C TRP A 130 8.65 11.69 -17.67
N ILE A 131 8.90 10.38 -17.78
CA ILE A 131 7.94 9.34 -17.39
C ILE A 131 7.66 9.40 -15.88
N VAL A 132 8.73 9.51 -15.09
CA VAL A 132 8.83 10.13 -13.77
C VAL A 132 7.65 11.03 -13.38
N ALA A 133 7.80 12.24 -13.88
CA ALA A 133 6.91 13.36 -13.68
C ALA A 133 5.51 13.09 -14.23
N ALA A 134 5.39 12.47 -15.41
CA ALA A 134 4.09 12.17 -16.01
C ALA A 134 3.26 11.23 -15.13
N VAL A 135 3.87 10.17 -14.57
CA VAL A 135 3.19 9.25 -13.65
C VAL A 135 2.72 9.98 -12.40
N ILE A 136 3.57 10.82 -11.79
CA ILE A 136 3.21 11.59 -10.59
C ILE A 136 2.03 12.53 -10.88
N VAL A 137 2.03 13.21 -12.03
CA VAL A 137 0.94 14.10 -12.42
C VAL A 137 -0.35 13.32 -12.67
N LEU A 138 -0.29 12.19 -13.38
CA LEU A 138 -1.45 11.34 -13.63
C LEU A 138 -2.05 10.79 -12.34
N ASP A 139 -1.21 10.34 -11.41
CA ASP A 139 -1.62 9.87 -10.09
C ASP A 139 -2.38 10.97 -9.33
N ALA A 140 -1.83 12.18 -9.30
CA ALA A 140 -2.46 13.34 -8.68
C ALA A 140 -3.82 13.69 -9.32
N MET A 141 -3.92 13.64 -10.65
CA MET A 141 -5.17 13.91 -11.36
C MET A 141 -6.24 12.85 -11.09
N ILE A 142 -5.87 11.56 -11.14
CA ILE A 142 -6.80 10.45 -10.92
C ILE A 142 -7.30 10.46 -9.48
N SER A 143 -6.39 10.59 -8.50
CA SER A 143 -6.74 10.69 -7.09
C SER A 143 -7.74 11.82 -6.85
N THR A 144 -7.46 13.02 -7.36
CA THR A 144 -8.33 14.21 -7.23
C THR A 144 -9.71 14.01 -7.88
N THR A 145 -9.78 13.29 -8.99
CA THR A 145 -11.05 13.02 -9.70
C THR A 145 -11.94 12.06 -8.93
N ILE A 146 -11.36 10.96 -8.42
CA ILE A 146 -12.08 9.97 -7.58
C ILE A 146 -12.56 10.64 -6.29
N ALA A 147 -11.69 11.46 -5.71
CA ALA A 147 -11.95 12.31 -4.57
C ALA A 147 -13.20 13.19 -4.76
N PHE A 148 -13.21 14.00 -5.82
CA PHE A 148 -14.30 14.93 -6.11
C PHE A 148 -15.63 14.19 -6.39
N SER A 149 -15.56 13.09 -7.14
CA SER A 149 -16.72 12.26 -7.47
C SER A 149 -17.38 11.68 -6.20
N THR A 150 -16.58 11.28 -5.22
CA THR A 150 -17.10 10.76 -3.96
C THR A 150 -17.72 11.85 -3.10
N ALA A 151 -17.10 13.03 -3.05
CA ALA A 151 -17.65 14.17 -2.33
C ALA A 151 -19.02 14.58 -2.86
N LEU A 152 -19.18 14.67 -4.20
CA LEU A 152 -20.47 14.96 -4.84
C LEU A 152 -21.53 13.91 -4.51
N ARG A 153 -21.18 12.62 -4.55
CA ARG A 153 -22.10 11.54 -4.18
C ARG A 153 -22.58 11.67 -2.73
N ASN A 154 -21.69 12.02 -1.81
CA ASN A 154 -22.04 12.20 -0.41
C ASN A 154 -22.94 13.43 -0.19
N MET A 155 -22.70 14.52 -0.93
CA MET A 155 -23.57 15.70 -0.90
C MET A 155 -24.96 15.43 -1.48
N ALA A 156 -25.04 14.67 -2.58
CA ALA A 156 -26.32 14.27 -3.19
C ALA A 156 -27.15 13.42 -2.23
N VAL A 157 -26.54 12.41 -1.59
CA VAL A 157 -27.22 11.56 -0.60
C VAL A 157 -27.69 12.35 0.62
N ALA A 158 -26.95 13.38 1.05
CA ALA A 158 -27.35 14.23 2.17
C ALA A 158 -28.53 15.17 1.86
N HIS A 159 -28.82 15.41 0.58
CA HIS A 159 -29.96 16.23 0.16
C HIS A 159 -31.26 15.42 0.01
N ASP A 160 -31.16 14.09 -0.13
CA ASP A 160 -32.29 13.18 -0.25
C ASP A 160 -32.77 12.59 1.10
N MET A 161 -32.15 12.99 2.22
CA MET A 161 -32.56 12.63 3.60
C MET A 161 -33.17 13.83 4.33
#